data_AF-A0A524ECF7-F1
#
_entry.id   AF-A0A524ECF7-F1
#
_cell.length_a   1.000
_cell.length_b   1.000
_cell.length_c   1.000
_cell.angle_alpha   90.00
_cell.angle_beta   90.00
_cell.angle_gamma   90.00
#
_symmetry.space_group_name_H-M   'P 1'
#
loop_
_entity.id
_entity.type
_entity.pdbx_description
1 polymer ?
#
loop_
_entity_poly.entity_id
_entity_poly.type
_entity_poly.pdbx_seq_one_letter_code
_entity_poly.pdbx_strand_id
1 'polypeptide(L)'
;MSLEASYLLPLAFGLALGVILVIYWIGGRITFKGAVDEEESHIPYACGEEFATGEVRVHLERFFVFAVYLLIFDVLIFILATAFTITGILPVLYSVVILTSAVVFMMFKGV
;
A
#
# COMPACT_ATOMS: atom_id res chain seq x y z
N MET A 1 25.55 -10.48 -5.85
CA MET A 1 24.25 -10.79 -6.49
C MET A 1 24.56 -11.22 -7.92
N SER A 2 24.13 -12.42 -8.32
CA SER A 2 24.37 -12.95 -9.66
C SER A 2 23.81 -12.03 -10.74
N LEU A 3 24.51 -11.90 -11.86
CA LEU A 3 24.12 -11.08 -13.02
C LEU A 3 22.66 -11.33 -13.44
N GLU A 4 22.23 -12.60 -13.35
CA GLU A 4 20.87 -13.08 -13.60
C GLU A 4 19.79 -12.33 -12.79
N ALA A 5 20.02 -12.08 -11.49
CA ALA A 5 19.03 -11.45 -10.63
C ALA A 5 18.81 -9.97 -10.98
N SER A 6 19.85 -9.28 -11.44
CA SER A 6 19.78 -7.87 -11.82
C SER A 6 18.95 -7.64 -13.09
N TYR A 7 18.87 -8.61 -14.00
CA TYR A 7 18.05 -8.51 -15.21
C TYR A 7 16.65 -9.11 -15.04
N LEU A 8 16.50 -10.13 -14.18
CA LEU A 8 15.20 -10.77 -13.91
C LEU A 8 14.20 -9.81 -13.26
N LEU A 9 14.62 -8.97 -12.30
CA LEU A 9 13.74 -8.00 -11.65
C LEU A 9 13.12 -6.97 -12.63
N PRO A 10 13.91 -6.20 -13.40
CA PRO A 10 13.35 -5.24 -14.34
C PRO A 10 12.55 -5.91 -15.46
N LEU A 11 12.92 -7.12 -15.88
CA LEU A 11 12.15 -7.90 -16.85
C LEU A 11 10.77 -8.29 -16.29
N ALA A 12 10.72 -8.83 -15.06
CA ALA A 12 9.48 -9.21 -14.41
C ALA A 12 8.56 -8.00 -14.19
N PHE A 13 9.12 -6.88 -13.74
CA PHE A 13 8.39 -5.62 -13.60
C PHE A 13 7.84 -5.15 -14.95
N GLY A 14 8.68 -5.12 -16.00
CA GLY A 14 8.27 -4.71 -17.34
C GLY A 14 7.18 -5.59 -17.93
N LEU A 15 7.26 -6.91 -17.74
CA LEU A 15 6.22 -7.86 -18.16
C LEU A 15 4.90 -7.61 -17.40
N ALA A 16 4.94 -7.46 -16.08
CA ALA A 16 3.75 -7.18 -15.29
C ALA A 16 3.08 -5.87 -15.72
N LEU A 17 3.85 -4.80 -15.90
CA LEU A 17 3.36 -3.51 -16.38
C LEU A 17 2.77 -3.62 -17.78
N GLY A 18 3.47 -4.33 -18.68
CA GLY A 18 3.00 -4.59 -20.04
C GLY A 18 1.66 -5.32 -20.06
N VAL A 19 1.51 -6.38 -19.25
CA VAL A 19 0.24 -7.12 -19.13
C VAL A 19 -0.88 -6.20 -18.63
N ILE A 20 -0.64 -5.40 -17.60
CA ILE A 20 -1.63 -4.45 -17.06
C ILE A 20 -2.05 -3.45 -18.15
N LEU A 21 -1.10 -2.87 -18.89
CA LEU A 21 -1.39 -1.91 -19.95
C LEU A 21 -2.17 -2.54 -21.11
N VAL A 22 -1.84 -3.78 -21.49
CA VAL A 22 -2.57 -4.51 -22.52
C VAL A 22 -4.01 -4.77 -22.08
N ILE A 23 -4.23 -5.21 -20.85
CA ILE A 23 -5.58 -5.42 -20.29
C ILE A 23 -6.36 -4.11 -20.27
N TYR A 24 -5.75 -3.02 -19.79
CA TYR A 24 -6.37 -1.70 -19.76
C TYR A 24 -6.73 -1.21 -21.17
N TRP A 25 -5.82 -1.35 -22.12
CA TRP A 25 -6.03 -0.96 -23.52
C TRP A 25 -7.16 -1.75 -24.17
N ILE A 26 -7.13 -3.09 -24.02
CA ILE A 26 -8.15 -3.97 -24.60
C ILE A 26 -9.50 -3.70 -23.93
N GLY A 27 -9.56 -3.61 -22.60
CA GLY A 27 -10.79 -3.32 -21.85
C GLY A 27 -11.42 -1.97 -22.22
N GLY A 28 -10.59 -0.94 -22.43
CA GLY A 28 -11.04 0.37 -22.90
C GLY A 28 -11.53 0.36 -24.36
N ARG A 29 -11.02 -0.54 -25.20
CA ARG A 29 -11.42 -0.66 -26.62
C ARG A 29 -12.66 -1.51 -26.82
N ILE A 30 -12.83 -2.57 -26.03
CA ILE A 30 -13.97 -3.49 -26.12
C ILE A 30 -15.20 -2.96 -25.35
N THR A 31 -15.00 -2.02 -24.42
CA THR A 31 -16.09 -1.39 -23.65
C THR A 31 -17.17 -0.81 -24.57
N PHE A 32 -18.41 -1.23 -24.32
CA PHE A 32 -19.59 -0.69 -24.98
C PHE A 32 -19.87 0.72 -24.44
N LYS A 33 -19.60 1.72 -25.25
CA LYS A 33 -20.04 3.11 -25.02
C LYS A 33 -21.50 3.24 -25.45
N GLY A 34 -22.41 2.63 -24.69
CA GLY A 34 -23.85 2.81 -24.91
C GLY A 34 -24.26 4.27 -24.69
N ALA A 35 -25.44 4.65 -25.19
CA ALA A 35 -26.09 5.90 -24.85
C ALA A 35 -26.58 5.83 -23.40
N VAL A 36 -25.65 5.96 -22.46
CA VAL A 36 -25.95 6.17 -21.04
C VAL A 36 -25.89 7.67 -20.84
N ASP A 37 -26.93 8.27 -20.26
CA ASP A 37 -26.89 9.68 -19.88
C ASP A 37 -25.64 9.93 -19.03
N GLU A 38 -24.74 10.77 -19.54
CA GLU A 38 -23.43 11.02 -18.91
C GLU A 38 -23.61 11.55 -17.48
N GLU A 39 -24.70 12.27 -17.22
CA GLU A 39 -25.07 12.77 -15.89
C GLU A 39 -25.43 11.64 -14.90
N GLU A 40 -26.15 10.60 -15.34
CA GLU A 40 -26.64 9.51 -14.48
C GLU A 40 -25.63 8.35 -14.34
N SER A 41 -24.69 8.22 -15.28
CA SER A 41 -23.61 7.22 -15.21
C SER A 41 -22.52 7.58 -14.18
N HIS A 42 -22.32 8.88 -13.95
CA HIS A 42 -21.23 9.39 -13.11
C HIS A 42 -21.64 9.69 -11.67
N ILE A 43 -22.91 9.50 -11.30
CA ILE A 43 -23.35 9.63 -9.92
C ILE A 43 -22.83 8.44 -9.07
N PRO A 44 -22.31 8.72 -7.86
CA PRO A 44 -21.84 7.66 -6.97
C PRO A 44 -22.98 6.72 -6.58
N TYR A 45 -22.68 5.43 -6.49
CA TYR A 45 -23.68 4.44 -6.09
C TYR A 45 -24.18 4.73 -4.67
N ALA A 46 -25.48 4.96 -4.56
CA ALA A 46 -26.14 5.42 -3.35
C ALA A 46 -27.49 4.71 -3.13
N CYS A 47 -27.64 3.46 -3.60
CA CYS A 47 -28.91 2.75 -3.56
C CYS A 47 -30.10 3.51 -4.21
N GLY A 48 -29.82 4.47 -5.11
CA GLY A 48 -30.82 5.35 -5.73
C GLY A 48 -31.19 6.59 -4.91
N GLU A 49 -30.51 6.83 -3.78
CA GLU A 49 -30.70 8.02 -2.94
C GLU A 49 -29.73 9.14 -3.34
N GLU A 50 -30.21 10.38 -3.37
CA GLU A 50 -29.34 11.54 -3.56
C GLU A 50 -28.67 11.92 -2.23
N PHE A 51 -27.45 11.44 -2.01
CA PHE A 51 -26.62 11.96 -0.93
C PHE A 51 -25.92 13.24 -1.38
N ALA A 52 -25.92 14.25 -0.51
CA ALA A 52 -25.02 15.38 -0.67
C ALA A 52 -23.59 14.85 -0.80
N THR A 53 -22.83 15.37 -1.75
CA THR A 53 -21.41 15.08 -1.99
C THR A 53 -20.57 15.51 -0.78
N GLY A 54 -20.65 14.72 0.29
CA GLY A 54 -19.88 14.84 1.49
C GLY A 54 -18.76 13.82 1.45
N GLU A 55 -17.52 14.29 1.53
CA GLU A 55 -16.38 13.41 1.76
C GLU A 55 -16.63 12.61 3.05
N VAL A 56 -16.57 11.28 2.97
CA VAL A 56 -16.59 10.44 4.16
C VAL A 56 -15.33 10.77 4.97
N ARG A 57 -15.50 11.55 6.04
CA ARG A 57 -14.41 11.86 6.97
C ARG A 57 -14.08 10.63 7.77
N VAL A 58 -13.11 9.85 7.27
CA VAL A 58 -12.49 8.77 8.04
C VAL A 58 -11.82 9.39 9.26
N HIS A 59 -11.89 8.73 10.41
CA HIS A 59 -11.21 9.17 11.62
C HIS A 59 -9.68 9.10 11.42
N LEU A 60 -9.09 10.18 10.90
CA LEU A 60 -7.68 10.27 10.55
C LEU A 60 -6.78 9.98 11.74
N GLU A 61 -7.19 10.35 12.95
CA GLU A 61 -6.45 10.06 14.16
C GLU A 61 -6.28 8.55 14.40
N ARG A 62 -7.34 7.76 14.20
CA ARG A 62 -7.26 6.30 14.33
C ARG A 62 -6.45 5.70 13.18
N PHE A 63 -6.69 6.15 11.96
CA PHE A 63 -5.98 5.69 10.77
C PHE A 63 -4.47 5.95 10.85
N PHE A 64 -4.08 7.16 11.25
CA PHE A 64 -2.69 7.58 11.37
C PHE A 64 -1.91 6.65 12.30
N VAL A 65 -2.54 6.19 13.36
CA VAL A 65 -1.89 5.34 14.35
C VAL A 65 -1.62 3.95 13.78
N PHE A 66 -2.58 3.40 13.03
CA PHE A 66 -2.34 2.17 12.29
C PHE A 66 -1.21 2.35 11.27
N ALA A 67 -1.17 3.48 10.56
CA ALA A 67 -0.11 3.78 9.60
C ALA A 67 1.28 3.87 10.27
N VAL A 68 1.39 4.51 11.43
CA VAL A 68 2.63 4.60 12.20
C VAL A 68 3.08 3.23 12.71
N TYR A 69 2.17 2.40 13.24
CA TYR A 69 2.53 1.03 13.61
C TYR A 69 3.00 0.21 12.43
N LEU A 70 2.30 0.31 11.30
CA LEU A 70 2.69 -0.38 10.07
C LEU A 70 4.09 0.05 9.64
N LEU A 71 4.42 1.34 9.70
CA LEU A 71 5.76 1.86 9.42
C LEU A 71 6.82 1.30 10.38
N ILE A 72 6.55 1.29 11.69
CA ILE A 72 7.49 0.77 12.69
C ILE A 72 7.80 -0.71 12.42
N PHE A 73 6.77 -1.52 12.16
CA PHE A 73 6.95 -2.94 11.87
C PHE A 73 7.55 -3.19 10.48
N ASP A 74 7.28 -2.35 9.49
CA ASP A 74 7.90 -2.44 8.16
C ASP A 74 9.42 -2.26 8.24
N VAL A 75 9.89 -1.27 9.01
CA VAL A 75 11.32 -1.07 9.26
C VAL A 75 11.92 -2.26 10.02
N LEU A 76 11.20 -2.82 11.02
CA LEU A 76 11.67 -4.02 11.73
C LEU A 76 11.87 -5.20 10.78
N ILE A 77 10.89 -5.47 9.92
CA ILE A 77 10.94 -6.56 8.94
C ILE A 77 12.10 -6.33 7.96
N PHE A 78 12.31 -5.09 7.49
CA PHE A 78 13.44 -4.75 6.63
C PHE A 78 14.80 -5.04 7.30
N ILE A 79 14.97 -4.65 8.57
CA ILE A 79 16.20 -4.94 9.32
C ILE A 79 16.37 -6.44 9.51
N LEU A 80 15.33 -7.18 9.88
CA LEU A 80 15.39 -8.64 10.03
C LEU A 80 15.72 -9.34 8.71
N ALA A 81 15.10 -8.91 7.61
CA ALA A 81 15.32 -9.46 6.28
C ALA A 81 16.76 -9.23 5.79
N THR A 82 17.31 -8.03 6.03
CA THR A 82 18.69 -7.71 5.65
C THR A 82 19.72 -8.30 6.60
N ALA A 83 19.36 -8.56 7.87
CA ALA A 83 20.25 -9.17 8.87
C ALA A 83 20.61 -10.63 8.58
N PHE A 84 19.84 -11.35 7.75
CA PHE A 84 20.14 -12.75 7.40
C PHE A 84 21.53 -12.95 6.78
N THR A 85 22.10 -11.92 6.15
CA THR A 85 23.42 -11.99 5.52
C THR A 85 24.58 -11.55 6.44
N ILE A 86 24.27 -10.95 7.60
CA ILE A 86 25.27 -10.40 8.53
C ILE A 86 24.90 -10.84 9.95
N THR A 87 25.63 -11.82 10.49
CA THR A 87 25.57 -12.15 11.92
C THR A 87 26.30 -11.07 12.71
N GLY A 88 25.57 -10.34 13.56
CA GLY A 88 26.15 -9.25 14.34
C GLY A 88 25.20 -8.70 15.40
N ILE A 89 25.75 -7.90 16.32
CA ILE A 89 24.98 -7.31 17.43
C ILE A 89 24.11 -6.11 17.01
N LEU A 90 24.46 -5.48 15.89
CA LEU A 90 23.74 -4.34 15.30
C LEU A 90 22.26 -4.60 14.98
N PRO A 91 21.88 -5.66 14.23
CA PRO A 91 20.47 -5.93 13.94
C PRO A 91 19.64 -6.20 15.21
N VAL A 92 20.25 -6.81 16.23
CA VAL A 92 19.61 -7.01 17.54
C VAL A 92 19.35 -5.67 18.23
N LEU A 93 20.36 -4.80 18.30
CA LEU A 93 20.23 -3.47 18.90
C LEU A 93 19.17 -2.62 18.18
N TYR A 94 19.19 -2.59 16.85
CA TYR A 94 18.18 -1.86 16.08
C TYR A 94 16.76 -2.43 16.29
N SER A 95 16.62 -3.75 16.33
CA SER A 95 15.32 -4.39 16.61
C SER A 95 14.79 -4.00 17.99
N VAL A 96 15.65 -3.95 19.02
CA VAL A 96 15.27 -3.51 20.37
C VAL A 96 14.82 -2.05 20.38
N VAL A 97 15.54 -1.15 19.68
CA VAL A 97 15.17 0.26 19.58
C VAL A 97 13.80 0.42 18.90
N ILE A 98 13.56 -0.32 17.81
CA ILE A 98 12.28 -0.27 17.08
C ILE A 98 11.12 -0.81 17.93
N LEU A 99 11.32 -1.94 18.63
CA LEU A 99 10.31 -2.48 19.54
C LEU A 99 10.04 -1.52 20.71
N THR A 100 11.07 -0.85 21.22
CA THR A 100 10.90 0.20 22.25
C THR A 100 10.06 1.35 21.71
N SER A 101 10.30 1.80 20.47
CA SER A 101 9.48 2.81 19.81
C SER A 101 7.99 2.39 19.71
N ALA A 102 7.72 1.12 19.36
CA ALA A 102 6.36 0.58 19.32
C ALA A 102 5.69 0.64 20.71
N VAL A 103 6.40 0.24 21.77
CA VAL A 103 5.89 0.26 23.14
C VAL A 103 5.63 1.69 23.63
N VAL A 104 6.56 2.62 23.37
CA VAL A 104 6.39 4.03 23.74
C VAL A 104 5.20 4.64 23.02
N PHE A 105 5.06 4.39 21.71
CA PHE A 105 3.91 4.87 20.94
C PHE A 105 2.58 4.28 21.44
N MET A 106 2.59 3.02 21.88
CA MET A 106 1.44 2.37 22.52
C MET A 106 1.07 3.04 23.85
N MET A 107 2.05 3.34 24.69
CA MET A 107 1.83 4.01 25.97
C MET A 107 1.30 5.44 25.80
N PHE A 108 1.82 6.21 24.83
CA PHE A 108 1.38 7.58 24.58
C PHE A 108 -0.05 7.68 24.05
N LYS A 109 -0.56 6.64 23.39
CA LYS A 109 -1.92 6.63 22.84
C LYS A 109 -2.93 5.84 23.66
N GLY A 110 -2.50 5.20 24.75
CA GLY A 110 -3.37 4.53 25.70
C GLY A 110 -4.06 5.48 26.70
N VAL A 111 -3.94 6.79 26.51
CA VAL A 111 -4.59 7.87 27.28
C VAL A 111 -5.45 8.71 26.35
#